data_AF-A0A060BPW8-F1
#
_entry.id   AF-A0A060BPW8-F1
#
_cell.length_a   1.000
_cell.length_b   1.000
_cell.length_c   1.000
_cell.angle_alpha   90.00
_cell.angle_beta   90.00
_cell.angle_gamma   90.00
#
_symmetry.space_group_name_H-M   'P 1'
#
loop_
_entity.id
_entity.type
_entity.pdbx_description
1 polymer ?
#
loop_
_entity_poly.entity_id
_entity_poly.type
_entity_poly.pdbx_seq_one_letter_code
_entity_poly.pdbx_strand_id
1 'polypeptide(L)' 'TEPAKIDPIKTATGVYVSIHGHFYQPPRENPYLDAIERQPSASPFHDWNERIYHECYRPNAFARVFNDSGGSGGDRQ' A
#
# COMPACT_ATOMS: atom_id res chain seq x y z
N THR A 1 -24.27 14.62 -25.62
CA THR A 1 -23.36 15.62 -25.03
C THR A 1 -22.59 14.91 -23.94
N GLU A 2 -21.28 14.75 -24.09
CA GLU A 2 -20.46 14.19 -23.01
C GLU A 2 -20.56 15.10 -21.77
N PRO A 3 -20.67 14.52 -20.57
CA PRO A 3 -20.56 15.32 -19.35
C PRO A 3 -19.17 15.96 -19.31
N ALA A 4 -19.11 17.25 -19.02
CA ALA A 4 -17.86 17.97 -18.89
C ALA A 4 -16.99 17.29 -17.81
N LYS A 5 -15.74 16.96 -18.17
CA LYS A 5 -14.77 16.36 -17.25
C LYS A 5 -14.50 17.35 -16.12
N ILE A 6 -14.92 17.01 -14.91
CA ILE A 6 -14.73 17.86 -13.72
C ILE A 6 -13.24 17.77 -13.33
N ASP A 7 -12.59 18.93 -13.21
CA ASP A 7 -11.22 19.05 -12.72
C ASP A 7 -11.26 19.15 -11.18
N PRO A 8 -10.87 18.08 -10.45
CA PRO A 8 -11.01 18.04 -8.99
C PRO A 8 -10.24 19.16 -8.30
N ILE A 9 -9.13 19.62 -8.90
CA ILE A 9 -8.29 20.71 -8.37
C ILE A 9 -9.05 22.03 -8.37
N LYS A 10 -9.93 22.24 -9.36
CA LYS A 10 -10.69 23.49 -9.52
C LYS A 10 -12.01 23.49 -8.76
N THR A 11 -12.58 22.31 -8.46
CA THR A 11 -13.89 22.19 -7.80
C THR A 11 -13.83 21.84 -6.32
N ALA A 12 -12.73 21.32 -5.79
CA ALA A 12 -12.68 20.99 -4.37
C ALA A 12 -12.65 22.26 -3.49
N THR A 13 -13.59 22.35 -2.56
CA THR A 13 -13.73 23.49 -1.62
C THR A 13 -13.15 23.18 -0.23
N GLY A 14 -12.20 22.24 -0.14
CA GLY A 14 -11.70 21.68 1.13
C GLY A 14 -10.17 21.71 1.27
N VAL A 15 -9.66 21.08 2.32
CA VAL A 15 -8.22 20.93 2.57
C VAL A 15 -7.68 19.72 1.80
N TYR A 16 -6.58 19.92 1.08
CA TYR A 16 -5.84 18.84 0.44
C TYR A 16 -4.89 18.19 1.45
N VAL A 17 -4.92 16.87 1.52
CA VAL A 17 -3.98 16.07 2.33
C VAL A 17 -3.15 15.22 1.38
N SER A 18 -1.83 15.30 1.51
CA SER A 18 -0.90 14.44 0.78
C SER A 18 -0.29 13.43 1.72
N ILE A 19 -0.34 12.15 1.34
CA ILE A 19 0.27 11.04 2.08
C ILE A 19 1.25 10.36 1.13
N HIS A 20 2.53 10.33 1.50
CA HIS A 20 3.56 9.59 0.78
C HIS A 20 4.08 8.45 1.64
N GLY A 21 3.88 7.21 1.20
CA GLY A 21 4.39 6.03 1.87
C GLY A 21 5.72 5.58 1.28
N HIS A 22 6.80 5.65 2.05
CA HIS A 22 8.11 5.09 1.68
C HIS A 22 8.31 3.76 2.40
N PHE A 23 8.29 2.67 1.64
CA PHE A 23 8.34 1.31 2.18
C PHE A 23 9.56 0.56 1.65
N TYR A 24 10.38 0.04 2.56
CA TYR A 24 11.57 -0.73 2.24
C TYR A 24 11.81 -1.83 3.28
N GLN A 25 12.21 -3.01 2.80
CA GLN A 25 12.70 -4.11 3.62
C GLN A 25 14.17 -4.35 3.29
N PRO A 26 15.11 -4.19 4.24
CA PRO A 26 16.49 -4.59 4.03
C PRO A 26 16.62 -6.12 3.94
N PRO A 27 17.68 -6.62 3.29
CA PRO A 27 18.05 -8.04 3.34
C PRO A 27 18.10 -8.54 4.79
N ARG A 28 17.55 -9.74 5.03
CA ARG A 28 17.47 -10.40 6.35
C ARG A 28 18.07 -11.80 6.36
N GLU A 29 18.59 -12.23 5.20
CA GLU A 29 19.23 -13.51 4.99
C GLU A 29 20.49 -13.61 5.85
N ASN A 30 20.66 -14.74 6.51
CA ASN A 30 21.92 -15.06 7.18
C ASN A 30 22.98 -15.35 6.08
N PRO A 31 24.12 -14.64 6.07
CA PRO A 31 25.11 -14.74 4.99
C PRO A 31 25.80 -16.12 4.91
N TYR A 32 25.67 -16.95 5.94
CA TYR A 32 26.23 -18.30 5.97
C TYR A 32 25.21 -19.38 5.56
N LEU A 33 23.92 -19.10 5.71
CA LEU A 33 22.84 -20.06 5.45
C LEU A 33 22.09 -19.77 4.15
N ASP A 34 22.30 -18.58 3.57
CA ASP A 34 21.56 -18.07 2.40
C ASP A 34 20.04 -18.17 2.58
N ALA A 35 19.60 -18.00 3.83
CA ALA A 35 18.21 -18.15 4.25
C ALA A 35 17.89 -17.20 5.39
N ILE A 36 16.63 -16.78 5.47
CA ILE A 36 16.11 -16.07 6.64
C ILE A 36 15.77 -17.13 7.68
N GLU A 37 16.27 -16.97 8.90
CA GLU A 37 15.94 -17.87 10.00
C GLU A 37 14.56 -17.54 10.57
N ARG A 38 13.94 -18.51 11.25
CA ARG A 38 12.65 -18.27 11.92
C ARG A 38 12.78 -17.18 12.98
N GLN A 39 11.89 -16.20 12.96
CA GLN A 39 11.89 -15.08 13.92
C GLN A 39 10.65 -15.19 14.83
N PRO A 40 10.77 -15.68 16.08
CA PRO A 40 9.61 -15.99 16.92
C PRO A 40 8.66 -14.81 17.16
N SER A 41 9.17 -13.58 17.17
CA SER A 41 8.35 -12.36 17.32
C SER A 41 7.50 -12.01 16.09
N ALA A 42 7.75 -12.66 14.95
CA ALA A 42 6.93 -12.54 13.75
C ALA A 42 5.73 -13.50 13.74
N SER A 43 5.55 -14.31 14.79
CA SER A 43 4.41 -15.23 14.90
C SER A 43 3.08 -14.54 14.58
N PRO A 44 2.20 -15.17 13.77
CA PRO A 44 2.25 -16.56 13.31
C PRO A 44 3.14 -16.84 12.09
N PHE A 45 3.76 -15.82 11.52
CA PHE A 45 4.57 -15.94 10.30
C PHE A 45 5.95 -16.54 10.59
N HIS A 46 6.61 -17.03 9.54
CA HIS A 46 7.97 -17.57 9.66
C HIS A 46 8.95 -16.49 10.09
N ASP A 47 8.86 -15.32 9.48
CA ASP A 47 9.75 -14.18 9.72
C ASP A 47 9.03 -12.83 9.48
N TRP A 48 9.75 -11.73 9.75
CA TRP A 48 9.21 -10.39 9.61
C TRP A 48 8.95 -9.98 8.16
N ASN A 49 9.63 -10.56 7.15
CA ASN A 49 9.34 -10.24 5.76
C ASN A 49 7.93 -10.69 5.41
N GLU A 50 7.59 -11.94 5.76
CA GLU A 50 6.25 -12.49 5.56
C GLU A 50 5.19 -11.68 6.31
N ARG A 51 5.43 -11.38 7.60
CA ARG A 51 4.47 -10.62 8.41
C ARG A 51 4.19 -9.24 7.84
N ILE A 52 5.24 -8.48 7.51
CA ILE A 52 5.10 -7.13 6.95
C ILE A 52 4.45 -7.20 5.56
N TYR A 53 4.77 -8.20 4.74
CA TYR A 53 4.08 -8.39 3.47
C TYR A 53 2.58 -8.57 3.67
N HIS A 54 2.18 -9.45 4.60
CA HIS A 54 0.78 -9.74 4.89
C HIS A 54 0.02 -8.56 5.51
N GLU A 55 0.64 -7.86 6.46
CA GLU A 55 -0.01 -6.81 7.25
C GLU A 55 0.11 -5.41 6.62
N CYS A 56 1.07 -5.17 5.72
CA CYS A 56 1.33 -3.84 5.13
C CYS A 56 1.29 -3.86 3.59
N TYR A 57 2.20 -4.58 2.93
CA TYR A 57 2.34 -4.44 1.47
C TYR A 57 1.13 -4.96 0.71
N ARG A 58 0.59 -6.11 1.12
CA ARG A 58 -0.60 -6.68 0.52
C ARG A 58 -1.83 -5.76 0.67
N PRO A 59 -2.24 -5.31 1.87
CA PRO A 59 -3.40 -4.42 1.99
C PRO A 59 -3.19 -3.07 1.29
N ASN A 60 -1.97 -2.52 1.29
CA ASN A 60 -1.67 -1.28 0.57
C ASN A 60 -1.75 -1.44 -0.96
N ALA A 61 -1.28 -2.57 -1.50
CA ALA A 61 -1.34 -2.86 -2.94
C ALA A 61 -2.77 -3.03 -3.46
N PHE A 62 -3.71 -3.42 -2.58
CA PHE A 62 -5.12 -3.64 -2.93
C PHE A 62 -6.06 -2.65 -2.26
N ALA A 63 -5.53 -1.54 -1.71
CA ALA A 63 -6.35 -0.49 -1.11
C ALA A 63 -7.26 0.12 -2.20
N ARG A 64 -8.55 0.22 -1.89
CA ARG A 64 -9.50 0.82 -2.82
C ARG A 64 -9.32 2.33 -2.83
N VAL A 65 -9.05 2.87 -4.01
CA VAL A 65 -9.15 4.32 -4.26
C VAL A 65 -10.59 4.60 -4.64
N PHE A 66 -11.28 5.40 -3.83
CA PHE A 66 -12.63 5.86 -4.14
C PHE A 66 -12.56 7.17 -4.89
N ASN A 67 -13.44 7.33 -5.88
CA ASN A 67 -13.67 8.62 -6.51
C ASN A 67 -14.79 9.38 -5.76
N ASP A 68 -15.03 10.63 -6.17
CA ASP A 68 -16.00 11.53 -5.54
C ASP A 68 -17.45 11.00 -5.51
N SER A 69 -17.78 9.99 -6.34
CA SER A 69 -19.10 9.36 -6.36
C SER A 69 -19.21 8.11 -5.46
N GLY A 70 -18.18 7.80 -4.66
CA GLY A 70 -18.16 6.65 -3.75
C GLY A 70 -17.98 5.30 -4.46
N GLY A 71 -17.76 5.31 -5.77
CA GLY A 71 -17.36 4.13 -6.53
C GLY A 71 -15.87 3.85 -6.35
N SER A 72 -15.48 2.57 -6.36
CA SER A 72 -14.06 2.21 -6.46
C SER A 72 -13.57 2.66 -7.85
N GLY A 73 -12.86 3.79 -7.88
CA GLY A 73 -12.32 4.37 -9.11
C GLY A 73 -11.29 3.42 -9.66
N GLY A 74 -11.63 2.74 -10.77
CA GLY A 74 -10.73 1.87 -11.49
C GLY A 74 -9.69 2.64 -12.28
N ASP A 75 -8.86 3.43 -11.61
CA ASP A 75 -7.58 3.86 -12.15
C ASP A 75 -6.53 2.98 -11.47
N ARG A 76 -6.37 1.77 -12.02
CA ARG A 76 -5.18 0.98 -11.73
C ARG A 76 -3.99 1.74 -12.32
N GLN A 77 -2.89 1.78 -11.56
CA GLN A 77 -1.56 2.04 -12.11
C GLN A 77 -1.32 1.24 -13.39
#